data_AF-A0A7V1PBW4-F1
#
_entry.id   AF-A0A7V1PBW4-F1
#
_cell.length_a   1.000
_cell.length_b   1.000
_cell.length_c   1.000
_cell.angle_alpha   90.00
_cell.angle_beta   90.00
_cell.angle_gamma   90.00
#
_symmetry.space_group_name_H-M   'P 1'
#
loop_
_entity.id
_entity.type
_entity.pdbx_description
1 polymer ?
#
loop_
_entity_poly.entity_id
_entity_poly.type
_entity_poly.pdbx_seq_one_letter_code
_entity_poly.pdbx_strand_id
1 'polypeptide(L)' 'MEPIGERLRQFRLQEGLSKRALASQLGVSVPTILRWEKGLSAPNDYNLHKIERLLAQGNVSEPGRRALLLSLFDSLT' A
#
# COMPACT_ATOMS: atom_id res chain seq x y z
N MET A 1 -8.68 3.10 -17.93
CA MET A 1 -8.78 2.94 -16.47
C MET A 1 -7.62 2.07 -16.03
N GLU A 2 -6.82 2.50 -15.07
CA GLU A 2 -5.67 1.73 -14.59
C GLU A 2 -6.15 0.46 -13.82
N PRO A 3 -5.57 -0.74 -14.06
CA PRO A 3 -5.95 -1.95 -13.32
C PRO A 3 -5.70 -1.80 -11.82
N ILE A 4 -6.57 -2.36 -10.99
CA ILE A 4 -6.47 -2.26 -9.52
C ILE A 4 -5.12 -2.75 -8.97
N GLY A 5 -4.51 -3.74 -9.62
CA GLY A 5 -3.20 -4.27 -9.25
C GLY A 5 -2.06 -3.26 -9.41
N GLU A 6 -2.12 -2.39 -10.42
CA GLU A 6 -1.10 -1.35 -10.63
C GLU A 6 -1.27 -0.23 -9.60
N ARG A 7 -2.51 0.19 -9.32
CA ARG A 7 -2.82 1.13 -8.23
C ARG A 7 -2.31 0.63 -6.88
N LEU A 8 -2.52 -0.65 -6.60
CA LEU A 8 -2.05 -1.31 -5.39
C LEU A 8 -0.51 -1.31 -5.31
N ARG A 9 0.17 -1.58 -6.44
CA ARG A 9 1.63 -1.54 -6.53
C ARG A 9 2.17 -0.13 -6.22
N GLN A 10 1.57 0.90 -6.81
CA GLN A 10 1.98 2.29 -6.61
C GLN A 10 1.84 2.70 -5.14
N PHE A 11 0.69 2.44 -4.53
CA PHE A 11 0.48 2.65 -3.10
C PHE A 11 1.55 1.95 -2.26
N ARG A 12 1.81 0.67 -2.54
CA ARG A 12 2.83 -0.09 -1.81
C ARG A 12 4.20 0.56 -1.87
N LEU A 13 4.59 1.08 -3.03
CA LEU A 13 5.89 1.74 -3.23
C LEU A 13 5.94 3.11 -2.54
N GLN A 14 4.86 3.89 -2.60
CA GLN A 14 4.75 5.20 -1.94
C GLN A 14 4.85 5.10 -0.42
N GLU A 15 4.27 4.04 0.15
CA GLU A 15 4.29 3.74 1.59
C GLU A 15 5.54 2.93 2.02
N GLY A 16 6.47 2.63 1.11
CA GLY A 16 7.70 1.87 1.43
C GLY A 16 7.44 0.42 1.87
N LEU A 17 6.28 -0.14 1.51
CA LEU A 17 5.88 -1.48 1.94
C LEU A 17 6.55 -2.58 1.11
N SER A 18 7.02 -3.62 1.78
CA SER A 18 7.37 -4.88 1.10
C SER A 18 6.11 -5.62 0.66
N LYS A 19 6.22 -6.51 -0.34
CA LYS A 19 5.10 -7.37 -0.75
C LYS A 19 4.59 -8.24 0.40
N ARG A 20 5.48 -8.65 1.31
CA ARG A 20 5.15 -9.42 2.53
C ARG A 20 4.34 -8.58 3.52
N ALA A 21 4.73 -7.34 3.73
CA ALA A 21 3.99 -6.42 4.60
C ALA A 21 2.58 -6.16 4.05
N LEU A 22 2.47 -5.87 2.76
CA LEU A 22 1.17 -5.67 2.11
C LEU A 22 0.30 -6.93 2.15
N ALA A 23 0.88 -8.10 1.85
CA ALA A 23 0.18 -9.37 1.92
C ALA A 23 -0.38 -9.64 3.33
N SER A 24 0.40 -9.34 4.37
CA SER A 24 -0.03 -9.45 5.77
C SER A 24 -1.19 -8.49 6.09
N GLN A 25 -1.12 -7.22 5.68
CA GLN A 25 -2.21 -6.25 5.87
C GLN A 25 -3.51 -6.69 5.17
N LEU A 26 -3.39 -7.20 3.94
CA LEU A 26 -4.51 -7.69 3.17
C LEU A 26 -4.92 -9.12 3.53
N GLY A 27 -4.24 -9.79 4.47
CA GLY A 27 -4.54 -11.16 4.88
C GLY A 27 -4.51 -12.17 3.72
N VAL A 28 -3.57 -12.00 2.78
CA VAL A 28 -3.37 -12.88 1.63
C VAL A 28 -1.92 -13.36 1.54
N SER A 29 -1.64 -14.25 0.60
CA SER A 29 -0.28 -14.74 0.37
C SER A 29 0.58 -13.74 -0.43
N VAL A 30 1.90 -13.79 -0.28
CA VAL A 30 2.83 -12.99 -1.11
C VAL A 30 2.69 -13.30 -2.61
N PRO A 31 2.56 -14.57 -3.05
CA PRO A 31 2.27 -14.89 -4.45
C PRO A 31 0.99 -14.21 -4.98
N THR A 32 -0.06 -14.10 -4.15
CA THR A 32 -1.30 -13.40 -4.52
C THR A 32 -1.03 -11.93 -4.87
N ILE A 33 -0.29 -11.21 -4.02
CA ILE A 33 0.13 -9.82 -4.29
C ILE A 33 0.95 -9.74 -5.58
N LEU A 34 1.93 -10.63 -5.77
CA LEU A 34 2.76 -10.64 -6.97
C LEU A 34 1.94 -10.81 -8.25
N ARG A 35 0.94 -11.70 -8.25
CA ARG A 35 0.08 -11.93 -9.41
C ARG A 35 -0.82 -10.73 -9.68
N TRP A 36 -1.41 -10.12 -8.65
CA TRP A 36 -2.21 -8.90 -8.79
C TRP A 36 -1.38 -7.73 -9.34
N GLU A 37 -0.21 -7.44 -8.76
CA GLU A 37 0.67 -6.34 -9.22
C GLU A 37 1.23 -6.55 -10.64
N LYS A 38 1.28 -7.79 -11.13
CA LYS A 38 1.70 -8.12 -12.50
C LYS A 38 0.52 -8.25 -13.48
N GLY A 39 -0.72 -8.09 -13.03
CA GLY A 39 -1.91 -8.31 -13.85
C GLY A 39 -2.14 -9.78 -14.25
N LEU A 40 -1.50 -10.75 -13.58
CA LEU A 40 -1.64 -12.18 -13.87
C LEU A 40 -2.91 -12.81 -13.29
N SER A 41 -3.63 -12.07 -12.45
CA SER A 41 -4.95 -12.41 -11.92
C SER A 41 -5.60 -11.16 -11.36
N ALA A 42 -6.93 -11.14 -11.28
CA ALA A 42 -7.68 -10.11 -10.58
C ALA A 42 -8.00 -10.54 -9.13
N PRO A 43 -8.15 -9.60 -8.19
CA PRO A 43 -8.78 -9.87 -6.90
C PRO A 43 -10.25 -10.29 -7.09
N ASN A 44 -10.77 -11.14 -6.22
CA ASN A 44 -12.22 -11.33 -6.09
C ASN A 44 -12.86 -10.13 -5.36
N ASP A 45 -14.19 -10.06 -5.34
CA ASP A 45 -14.94 -8.94 -4.76
C ASP A 45 -14.54 -8.63 -3.30
N TYR A 46 -14.35 -9.67 -2.49
CA TYR A 46 -13.92 -9.50 -1.10
C TYR A 46 -12.54 -8.82 -0.99
N ASN A 47 -11.56 -9.28 -1.76
CA ASN A 47 -10.22 -8.70 -1.75
C ASN A 47 -10.19 -7.33 -2.44
N LEU A 48 -11.02 -7.12 -3.47
CA LEU A 48 -11.18 -5.83 -4.12
C LEU A 48 -11.65 -4.78 -3.11
N HIS A 49 -12.67 -5.11 -2.31
CA HIS A 49 -13.17 -4.22 -1.27
C HIS A 49 -12.09 -3.88 -0.21
N LYS A 50 -11.28 -4.88 0.19
CA LYS A 50 -10.13 -4.63 1.10
C LYS A 50 -9.10 -3.69 0.50
N ILE A 51 -8.78 -3.87 -0.78
CA ILE A 51 -7.84 -3.01 -1.51
C ILE A 51 -8.38 -1.58 -1.60
N GLU A 52 -9.64 -1.40 -1.98
CA GLU A 52 -10.25 -0.07 -2.10
C GLU A 52 -10.26 0.68 -0.76
N ARG A 53 -10.58 -0.01 0.34
CA ARG A 53 -10.50 0.58 1.68
C ARG A 53 -9.07 0.98 2.06
N LEU A 54 -8.09 0.13 1.75
CA LEU A 54 -6.69 0.41 2.02
C LEU A 54 -6.21 1.65 1.24
N LEU A 55 -6.54 1.73 -0.05
CA LEU A 55 -6.19 2.87 -0.90
C LEU A 55 -6.88 4.16 -0.47
N ALA A 56 -8.13 4.09 0.00
CA ALA A 56 -8.85 5.25 0.53
C ALA A 56 -8.19 5.80 1.82
N GLN A 57 -7.67 4.93 2.69
CA GLN A 57 -6.99 5.33 3.93
C GLN A 57 -5.64 6.00 3.66
N GLY A 58 -4.90 5.56 2.64
CA GLY A 58 -3.64 6.21 2.22
C GLY A 58 -3.79 7.65 1.75
N ASN A 59 -4.95 7.99 1.18
CA ASN A 59 -5.27 9.35 0.76
C ASN A 59 -5.62 10.28 1.94
N VAL A 60 -5.89 9.73 3.13
CA VAL A 60 -6.08 10.52 4.36
C VAL A 60 -4.72 10.67 5.04
N SER A 61 -3.81 11.40 4.39
CA SER A 61 -2.59 11.85 5.05
C SER A 61 -2.96 12.95 6.06
N GLU A 62 -2.90 12.66 7.35
CA GLU A 62 -2.67 13.72 8.33
C GLU A 62 -1.34 14.42 7.94
N PRO A 63 -1.31 15.75 7.77
CA PRO A 63 -0.13 16.49 7.31
C PRO A 63 1.14 16.38 8.18
N GLY A 64 1.12 15.67 9.32
CA GLY A 64 2.18 15.74 10.34
C GLY A 64 3.21 14.60 10.36
N ARG A 65 2.94 13.43 9.77
CA ARG A 65 3.77 12.24 10.08
C ARG A 65 5.13 12.20 9.36
N ARG A 66 5.25 12.81 8.17
CA ARG A 66 6.53 13.00 7.47
C ARG A 66 7.37 14.14 8.07
N ALA A 67 6.73 15.18 8.61
CA ALA A 67 7.42 16.30 9.26
C ALA A 67 8.08 15.89 10.59
N LEU A 68 7.43 15.03 11.38
CA LEU A 68 7.95 14.57 12.66
C LEU A 68 9.24 13.73 12.56
N LEU A 69 9.41 12.96 11.48
CA LEU A 69 10.66 12.21 11.28
C LEU A 69 11.83 13.13 10.89
N LEU A 70 11.58 14.23 10.18
CA LEU A 70 12.62 15.21 9.84
C LEU A 70 12.97 16.10 11.05
N SER A 71 11.98 16.51 11.85
CA SER A 71 12.21 17.34 13.04
C SER A 71 13.00 16.63 14.15
N LEU A 72 13.02 15.30 14.17
CA LEU A 72 13.80 14.52 15.14
C LEU A 72 15.30 14.48 14.80
N PHE A 73 15.69 14.72 13.55
CA PHE A 73 17.10 14.78 13.16
C PHE A 73 17.72 16.17 13.40
N ASP A 74 16.92 17.24 13.37
CA ASP A 74 17.41 18.62 13.55
C ASP A 74 17.73 19.00 15.01
N SER A 75 17.43 18.13 15.99
CA SER A 75 17.72 18.38 17.42
C SER A 75 19.06 17.81 17.91
N LEU A 76 19.98 17.45 17.01
CA LEU A 76 21.30 16.89 17.33
C LEU A 76 22.49 17.74 16.82
N THR A 77 22.32 19.07 16.74
CA THR A 77 23.42 20.03 16.55
C THR A 77 23.34 21.16 17.54
#